data_AF-A0A962ZZC9-F1
#
_entry.id   AF-A0A962ZZC9-F1
#
_cell.length_a   1.000
_cell.length_b   1.000
_cell.length_c   1.000
_cell.angle_alpha   90.00
_cell.angle_beta   90.00
_cell.angle_gamma   90.00
#
_symmetry.space_group_name_H-M   'P 1'
#
loop_
_entity.id
_entity.type
_entity.pdbx_description
1 polymer ?
#
loop_
_entity_poly.entity_id
_entity_poly.type
_entity_poly.pdbx_seq_one_letter_code
_entity_poly.pdbx_strand_id
1 'polypeptide(L)'
;MKQYLKLMRQVRDQGAVKKDRTGTGTRSIFGYQMRFDLSAGFPLVTTKKLHLRSIIYELLWFLAGDTNIAYLQQNGVSIWDEWADENGDLGPVYGAQWRSWPASNGHSIDQLSQLLEQIRRNPDSRRLLVTAWNPTQIDQMALPPCHCLFQFYVADGRLSCQLYQRSADVFLGVPFNIASYALLTLMVAQVTALEPGEFIHTFGDAHLYSNHLDQVELQLQRTPYALPQMVLNPDVKSLFDFRFEDFDLRDYHYHPHIKAPVAV
;
A
#
# COMPACT_ATOMS: atom_id res chain seq x y z
N MET A 1 3.57 0.65 14.97
CA MET A 1 2.26 1.34 14.90
C MET A 1 2.16 2.66 15.68
N LYS A 2 3.06 2.98 16.62
CA LYS A 2 3.08 4.30 17.29
C LYS A 2 3.16 5.46 16.27
N GLN A 3 3.89 5.23 15.18
CA GLN A 3 4.05 6.15 14.04
C GLN A 3 2.69 6.54 13.43
N TYR A 4 1.82 5.55 13.20
CA TYR A 4 0.49 5.74 12.63
C TYR A 4 -0.44 6.55 13.56
N LEU A 5 -0.45 6.23 14.85
CA LEU A 5 -1.24 7.00 15.81
C LEU A 5 -0.73 8.44 15.96
N LYS A 6 0.59 8.65 15.83
CA LYS A 6 1.18 9.99 15.82
C LYS A 6 0.71 10.80 14.60
N LEU A 7 0.72 10.20 13.40
CA LEU A 7 0.15 10.82 12.19
C LEU A 7 -1.32 11.19 12.41
N MET A 8 -2.13 10.24 12.90
CA MET A 8 -3.56 10.45 13.14
C MET A 8 -3.83 11.61 14.11
N ARG A 9 -3.08 11.69 15.23
CA ARG A 9 -3.18 12.83 16.16
C ARG A 9 -2.78 14.14 15.49
N GLN A 10 -1.68 14.14 14.74
CA GLN A 10 -1.21 15.35 14.09
C GLN A 10 -2.22 15.89 13.06
N VAL A 11 -2.81 15.02 12.23
CA VAL A 11 -3.84 15.42 11.26
C VAL A 11 -5.09 15.93 11.98
N ARG A 12 -5.51 15.28 13.06
CA ARG A 12 -6.66 15.72 13.86
C ARG A 12 -6.43 17.10 14.50
N ASP A 13 -5.29 17.26 15.17
CA ASP A 13 -5.00 18.42 16.02
C ASP A 13 -4.55 19.65 15.22
N GLN A 14 -3.81 19.43 14.13
CA GLN A 14 -3.15 20.49 13.34
C GLN A 14 -3.65 20.58 11.90
N GLY A 15 -4.49 19.64 11.45
CA GLY A 15 -4.97 19.62 10.08
C GLY A 15 -5.89 20.80 9.76
N ALA A 16 -5.64 21.44 8.62
CA ALA A 16 -6.53 22.47 8.08
C ALA A 16 -7.83 21.82 7.59
N VAL A 17 -8.96 22.49 7.84
CA VAL A 17 -10.25 22.07 7.29
C VAL A 17 -10.26 22.34 5.78
N LYS A 18 -10.54 21.32 4.98
CA LYS A 18 -10.63 21.39 3.52
C LYS A 18 -11.93 20.79 3.03
N LYS A 19 -12.47 21.36 1.95
CA LYS A 19 -13.44 20.66 1.10
C LYS A 19 -12.69 19.65 0.23
N ASP A 20 -13.35 18.56 -0.13
CA ASP A 20 -12.78 17.50 -0.98
C ASP A 20 -13.78 17.10 -2.07
N ARG A 21 -13.35 16.21 -2.99
CA ARG A 21 -14.15 15.81 -4.16
C ARG A 21 -15.47 15.10 -3.80
N THR A 22 -15.53 14.44 -2.64
CA THR A 22 -16.71 13.69 -2.16
C THR A 22 -17.77 14.62 -1.54
N GLY A 23 -17.40 15.86 -1.22
CA GLY A 23 -18.26 16.80 -0.48
C GLY A 23 -18.33 16.56 1.03
N THR A 24 -17.66 15.53 1.57
CA THR A 24 -17.65 15.17 3.01
C THR A 24 -16.90 16.21 3.86
N GLY A 25 -15.81 16.75 3.33
CA GLY A 25 -14.87 17.60 4.05
C GLY A 25 -13.85 16.79 4.85
N THR A 26 -12.66 17.37 5.02
CA THR A 26 -11.52 16.72 5.66
C THR A 26 -10.78 17.66 6.60
N ARG A 27 -10.03 17.09 7.55
CA ARG A 27 -8.87 17.74 8.17
C ARG A 27 -7.62 17.19 7.51
N SER A 28 -6.72 18.05 7.05
CA SER A 28 -5.57 17.64 6.22
C SER A 28 -4.28 18.36 6.62
N ILE A 29 -3.17 17.62 6.55
CA ILE A 29 -1.81 18.17 6.54
C ILE A 29 -1.13 17.83 5.22
N PHE A 30 -0.16 18.64 4.82
CA PHE A 30 0.60 18.43 3.59
C PHE A 30 2.07 18.15 3.91
N GLY A 31 2.54 16.95 3.53
CA GLY A 31 3.88 16.48 3.87
C GLY A 31 3.93 15.81 5.23
N TYR A 32 4.16 14.50 5.24
CA TYR A 32 4.48 13.74 6.45
C TYR A 32 5.30 12.50 6.05
N GLN A 33 6.12 11.99 6.97
CA GLN A 33 6.88 10.77 6.72
C GLN A 33 6.88 9.85 7.95
N MET A 34 6.65 8.56 7.72
CA MET A 34 6.79 7.49 8.71
C MET A 34 7.89 6.53 8.29
N ARG A 35 8.50 5.86 9.27
CA ARG A 35 9.47 4.77 9.05
C ARG A 35 9.09 3.57 9.90
N PHE A 36 9.22 2.39 9.32
CA PHE A 36 8.93 1.10 9.94
C PHE A 36 10.11 0.17 9.71
N ASP A 37 10.84 -0.16 10.76
CA ASP A 37 11.88 -1.20 10.72
C ASP A 37 11.20 -2.57 10.64
N LEU A 38 11.35 -3.25 9.50
CA LEU A 38 10.68 -4.52 9.23
C LEU A 38 11.32 -5.68 10.01
N SER A 39 12.52 -5.49 10.57
CA SER A 39 13.13 -6.47 11.48
C SER A 39 12.47 -6.50 12.86
N ALA A 40 11.76 -5.42 13.23
CA ALA A 40 11.05 -5.32 14.51
C ALA A 40 9.64 -5.96 14.48
N GLY A 41 9.20 -6.45 13.31
CA GLY A 41 7.89 -7.07 13.10
C GLY A 41 7.09 -6.42 11.96
N PHE A 42 6.04 -7.11 11.54
CA PHE A 42 5.21 -6.69 10.41
C PHE A 42 4.29 -5.52 10.82
N PRO A 43 4.31 -4.37 10.13
CA PRO A 43 3.63 -3.15 10.55
C PRO A 43 2.12 -3.15 10.25
N LEU A 44 1.40 -4.14 10.77
CA LEU A 44 -0.07 -4.22 10.71
C LEU A 44 -0.69 -3.47 11.90
N VAL A 45 -1.68 -2.61 11.66
CA VAL A 45 -2.35 -1.85 12.74
C VAL A 45 -2.95 -2.81 13.75
N THR A 46 -2.61 -2.66 15.03
CA THR A 46 -3.17 -3.47 16.12
C THR A 46 -4.33 -2.78 16.84
N THR A 47 -4.48 -1.45 16.72
CA THR A 47 -5.53 -0.69 17.43
C THR A 47 -6.91 -0.78 16.79
N LYS A 48 -7.03 -1.52 15.69
CA LYS A 48 -8.29 -2.03 15.12
C LYS A 48 -8.00 -3.24 14.24
N LYS A 49 -8.96 -4.15 14.10
CA LYS A 49 -8.86 -5.28 13.17
C LYS A 49 -8.84 -4.79 11.72
N LEU A 50 -7.84 -5.25 10.96
CA LEU A 50 -7.73 -5.10 9.51
C LEU A 50 -8.13 -6.40 8.79
N HIS A 51 -8.63 -6.27 7.57
CA HIS A 51 -8.98 -7.40 6.71
C HIS A 51 -7.78 -7.82 5.86
N LEU A 52 -6.85 -8.57 6.47
CA LEU A 52 -5.58 -8.99 5.82
C LEU A 52 -5.81 -9.68 4.47
N ARG A 53 -6.89 -10.47 4.36
CA ARG A 53 -7.27 -11.15 3.12
C ARG A 53 -7.31 -10.18 1.93
N SER A 54 -8.02 -9.06 2.08
CA SER A 54 -8.11 -8.05 1.02
C SER A 54 -6.75 -7.44 0.67
N ILE A 55 -5.89 -7.20 1.66
CA ILE A 55 -4.56 -6.59 1.45
C ILE A 55 -3.68 -7.52 0.60
N ILE A 56 -3.68 -8.82 0.91
CA ILE A 56 -2.85 -9.80 0.19
C ILE A 56 -3.36 -9.98 -1.23
N TYR A 57 -4.65 -10.25 -1.42
CA TYR A 57 -5.21 -10.46 -2.77
C TYR A 57 -5.10 -9.21 -3.65
N GLU A 58 -5.28 -8.01 -3.11
CA GLU A 58 -5.06 -6.77 -3.86
C GLU A 58 -3.60 -6.67 -4.33
N LEU A 59 -2.62 -6.95 -3.45
CA LEU A 59 -1.22 -6.93 -3.84
C LEU A 59 -0.91 -7.98 -4.92
N LEU A 60 -1.41 -9.22 -4.78
CA LEU A 60 -1.23 -10.26 -5.79
C LEU A 60 -1.86 -9.87 -7.13
N TRP A 61 -3.03 -9.22 -7.10
CA TRP A 61 -3.71 -8.70 -8.28
C TRP A 61 -2.91 -7.59 -8.98
N PHE A 62 -2.36 -6.63 -8.23
CA PHE A 62 -1.42 -5.64 -8.78
C PHE A 62 -0.18 -6.30 -9.40
N LEU A 63 0.40 -7.30 -8.72
CA LEU A 63 1.57 -8.02 -9.20
C LEU A 63 1.26 -8.83 -10.47
N ALA A 64 0.04 -9.34 -10.63
CA ALA A 64 -0.40 -10.01 -11.85
C ALA A 64 -0.57 -9.05 -13.04
N GLY A 65 -0.65 -7.74 -12.78
CA GLY A 65 -0.88 -6.73 -13.82
C GLY A 65 -2.34 -6.58 -14.22
N ASP A 66 -3.25 -7.21 -13.49
CA ASP A 66 -4.69 -7.21 -13.75
C ASP A 66 -5.31 -5.87 -13.29
N THR A 67 -6.40 -5.50 -13.95
CA THR A 67 -7.17 -4.27 -13.72
C THR A 67 -8.68 -4.50 -13.70
N ASN A 68 -9.12 -5.75 -13.81
CA ASN A 68 -10.52 -6.13 -13.65
C ASN A 68 -10.76 -6.73 -12.24
N ILE A 69 -11.89 -6.40 -11.62
CA ILE A 69 -12.19 -6.82 -10.24
C ILE A 69 -12.63 -8.29 -10.12
N ALA A 70 -12.82 -9.02 -11.22
CA ALA A 70 -13.29 -10.41 -11.19
C ALA A 70 -12.40 -11.32 -10.32
N TYR A 71 -11.07 -11.18 -10.41
CA TYR A 71 -10.14 -11.91 -9.53
C TYR A 71 -10.37 -11.59 -8.05
N LEU A 72 -10.57 -10.31 -7.72
CA LEU A 72 -10.81 -9.87 -6.35
C LEU A 72 -12.13 -10.45 -5.82
N GLN A 73 -13.20 -10.34 -6.61
CA GLN A 73 -14.53 -10.84 -6.25
C GLN A 73 -14.56 -12.36 -6.06
N GLN A 74 -13.92 -13.11 -6.97
CA GLN A 74 -13.77 -14.57 -6.86
C GLN A 74 -13.05 -14.97 -5.56
N ASN A 75 -12.19 -14.10 -5.03
CA ASN A 75 -11.49 -14.31 -3.77
C ASN A 75 -12.15 -13.63 -2.55
N GLY A 76 -13.38 -13.14 -2.69
CA GLY A 76 -14.15 -12.53 -1.60
C GLY A 76 -13.63 -11.16 -1.18
N VAL A 77 -13.09 -10.39 -2.13
CA VAL A 77 -12.58 -9.03 -1.93
C VAL A 77 -13.39 -8.06 -2.77
N SER A 78 -13.96 -7.04 -2.12
CA SER A 78 -14.87 -6.06 -2.75
C SER A 78 -14.40 -4.61 -2.58
N ILE A 79 -13.11 -4.39 -2.28
CA ILE A 79 -12.58 -3.05 -1.93
C ILE A 79 -12.45 -2.10 -3.12
N TRP A 80 -12.72 -2.58 -4.34
CA TRP A 80 -12.65 -1.83 -5.59
C TRP A 80 -14.02 -1.73 -6.29
N ASP A 81 -15.07 -2.32 -5.72
CA ASP A 81 -16.38 -2.47 -6.37
C ASP A 81 -17.02 -1.12 -6.70
N GLU A 82 -16.88 -0.12 -5.82
CA GLU A 82 -17.48 1.20 -6.01
C GLU A 82 -16.87 2.02 -7.16
N TRP A 83 -15.70 1.63 -7.67
CA TRP A 83 -15.00 2.34 -8.76
C TRP A 83 -15.06 1.63 -10.10
N ALA A 84 -15.40 0.34 -10.12
CA ALA A 84 -15.41 -0.43 -11.35
C ALA A 84 -16.61 -0.07 -12.23
N ASP A 85 -16.46 -0.19 -13.54
CA ASP A 85 -17.57 -0.08 -14.48
C ASP A 85 -18.47 -1.33 -14.47
N GLU A 86 -19.47 -1.36 -15.36
CA GLU A 86 -20.42 -2.47 -15.48
C GLU A 86 -19.79 -3.83 -15.85
N ASN A 87 -18.59 -3.82 -16.42
CA ASN A 87 -17.82 -5.01 -16.79
C ASN A 87 -16.76 -5.37 -15.73
N GLY A 88 -16.65 -4.57 -14.66
CA GLY A 88 -15.67 -4.75 -13.61
C GLY A 88 -14.31 -4.13 -13.91
N ASP A 89 -14.18 -3.31 -14.96
CA ASP A 89 -12.92 -2.70 -15.37
C ASP A 89 -12.68 -1.36 -14.64
N LEU A 90 -11.41 -1.13 -14.28
CA LEU A 90 -10.96 0.10 -13.60
C LEU A 90 -10.12 1.02 -14.51
N GLY A 91 -9.94 0.64 -15.78
CA GLY A 91 -8.96 1.25 -16.66
C GLY A 91 -7.51 0.90 -16.27
N PRO A 92 -6.50 1.60 -16.80
CA PRO A 92 -5.09 1.23 -16.65
C PRO A 92 -4.53 1.67 -15.28
N VAL A 93 -5.11 1.20 -14.18
CA VAL A 93 -4.66 1.47 -12.80
C VAL A 93 -3.35 0.73 -12.46
N TYR A 94 -3.03 0.59 -11.17
CA TYR A 94 -1.72 0.13 -10.68
C TYR A 94 -1.13 -1.08 -11.40
N GLY A 95 -1.85 -2.19 -11.52
CA GLY A 95 -1.34 -3.42 -12.15
C GLY A 95 -0.84 -3.18 -13.57
N ALA A 96 -1.67 -2.52 -14.40
CA ALA A 96 -1.30 -2.14 -15.75
C ALA A 96 -0.06 -1.23 -15.78
N GLN A 97 0.04 -0.24 -14.88
CA GLN A 97 1.22 0.62 -14.84
C GLN A 97 2.48 -0.13 -14.38
N TRP A 98 2.36 -1.07 -13.44
CA TRP A 98 3.51 -1.77 -12.86
C TRP A 98 4.07 -2.84 -13.80
N ARG A 99 3.19 -3.57 -14.50
CA ARG A 99 3.55 -4.73 -15.33
C ARG A 99 3.50 -4.44 -16.82
N SER A 100 2.76 -3.42 -17.23
CA SER A 100 2.44 -3.19 -18.64
C SER A 100 2.43 -1.71 -19.06
N TRP A 101 3.39 -0.92 -18.58
CA TRP A 101 3.43 0.52 -18.89
C TRP A 101 3.64 0.77 -20.40
N PRO A 102 2.80 1.57 -21.08
CA PRO A 102 2.91 1.77 -22.52
C PRO A 102 4.11 2.64 -22.89
N ALA A 103 5.02 2.12 -23.72
CA ALA A 103 6.10 2.88 -24.32
C ALA A 103 5.68 3.51 -25.66
N SER A 104 6.35 4.61 -26.04
CA SER A 104 6.07 5.34 -27.29
C SER A 104 6.31 4.54 -28.56
N ASN A 105 7.09 3.45 -28.49
CA ASN A 105 7.36 2.55 -29.61
C ASN A 105 6.34 1.39 -29.72
N GLY A 106 5.25 1.43 -28.94
CA GLY A 106 4.21 0.40 -28.95
C GLY A 106 4.56 -0.86 -28.15
N HIS A 107 5.74 -0.92 -27.52
CA HIS A 107 6.08 -1.98 -26.58
C HIS A 107 5.57 -1.64 -25.17
N SER A 108 5.57 -2.66 -24.31
CA SER A 108 5.18 -2.56 -22.91
C SER A 108 6.39 -2.65 -21.99
N ILE A 109 6.41 -1.87 -20.91
CA ILE A 109 7.49 -1.84 -19.91
C ILE A 109 6.96 -2.50 -18.64
N ASP A 110 7.52 -3.67 -18.30
CA ASP A 110 7.33 -4.31 -17.00
C ASP A 110 8.34 -3.73 -16.00
N GLN A 111 7.90 -2.70 -15.25
CA GLN A 111 8.74 -2.00 -14.29
C GLN A 111 9.19 -2.91 -13.14
N LEU A 112 8.36 -3.87 -12.73
CA LEU A 112 8.70 -4.79 -11.64
C LEU A 112 9.75 -5.82 -12.07
N SER A 113 9.62 -6.40 -13.26
CA SER A 113 10.65 -7.30 -13.79
C SER A 113 11.99 -6.59 -13.95
N GLN A 114 11.98 -5.37 -14.50
CA GLN A 114 13.20 -4.54 -14.61
C GLN A 114 13.79 -4.20 -13.25
N LEU A 115 12.96 -3.83 -12.26
CA LEU A 115 13.40 -3.57 -10.90
C LEU A 115 14.12 -4.79 -10.30
N LEU A 116 13.53 -5.98 -10.39
CA LEU A 116 14.13 -7.21 -9.85
C LEU A 116 15.47 -7.54 -10.51
N GLU A 117 15.58 -7.34 -11.83
CA GLU A 117 16.86 -7.48 -12.54
C GLU A 117 17.88 -6.45 -12.05
N GLN A 118 17.49 -5.18 -11.93
CA GLN A 118 18.40 -4.12 -11.46
C GLN A 118 18.87 -4.36 -10.03
N ILE A 119 18.01 -4.80 -9.10
CA ILE A 119 18.42 -5.13 -7.73
C ILE A 119 19.51 -6.21 -7.74
N ARG A 120 19.35 -7.28 -8.53
CA ARG A 120 20.32 -8.37 -8.60
C ARG A 120 21.64 -7.96 -9.26
N ARG A 121 21.58 -7.10 -10.28
CA ARG A 121 22.75 -6.73 -11.09
C ARG A 121 23.51 -5.52 -10.52
N ASN A 122 22.80 -4.56 -9.95
CA ASN A 122 23.32 -3.29 -9.46
C ASN A 122 22.51 -2.78 -8.25
N PRO A 123 22.66 -3.42 -7.08
CA PRO A 123 21.89 -3.07 -5.87
C PRO A 123 22.13 -1.63 -5.39
N ASP A 124 23.29 -1.02 -5.71
CA ASP A 124 23.63 0.36 -5.36
C ASP A 124 22.95 1.42 -6.25
N SER A 125 22.16 0.99 -7.23
CA SER A 125 21.45 1.87 -8.14
C SER A 125 20.52 2.81 -7.37
N ARG A 126 20.63 4.11 -7.66
CA ARG A 126 19.70 5.14 -7.14
C ARG A 126 18.44 5.27 -8.00
N ARG A 127 18.20 4.31 -8.90
CA ARG A 127 17.11 4.31 -9.90
C ARG A 127 16.21 3.07 -9.80
N LEU A 128 16.19 2.41 -8.65
CA LEU A 128 15.33 1.25 -8.37
C LEU A 128 13.91 1.75 -8.07
N LEU A 129 13.19 2.17 -9.10
CA LEU A 129 11.92 2.91 -8.97
C LEU A 129 10.81 2.21 -9.76
N VAL A 130 9.58 2.34 -9.25
CA VAL A 130 8.36 2.01 -9.99
C VAL A 130 7.38 3.16 -9.81
N THR A 131 6.76 3.59 -10.91
CA THR A 131 5.74 4.65 -10.90
C THR A 131 4.40 4.13 -11.43
N ALA A 132 3.31 4.51 -10.76
CA ALA A 132 1.96 4.36 -11.28
C ALA A 132 1.44 5.67 -11.90
N TRP A 133 2.14 6.79 -11.72
CA TRP A 133 1.70 8.08 -12.20
C TRP A 133 2.04 8.27 -13.68
N ASN A 134 1.10 7.94 -14.57
CA ASN A 134 1.24 8.07 -16.02
C ASN A 134 0.40 9.24 -16.58
N PRO A 135 1.00 10.43 -16.84
CA PRO A 135 0.25 11.60 -17.30
C PRO A 135 -0.57 11.40 -18.57
N THR A 136 -0.25 10.41 -19.41
CA THR A 136 -0.99 10.15 -20.66
C THR A 136 -2.23 9.25 -20.46
N GLN A 137 -2.36 8.61 -19.31
CA GLN A 137 -3.44 7.66 -19.01
C GLN A 137 -4.25 8.00 -17.76
N ILE A 138 -3.90 9.04 -16.99
CA ILE A 138 -4.59 9.40 -15.74
C ILE A 138 -6.11 9.52 -15.92
N ASP A 139 -6.57 10.17 -16.99
CA ASP A 139 -8.00 10.41 -17.24
C ASP A 139 -8.77 9.14 -17.66
N GLN A 140 -8.05 8.04 -17.96
CA GLN A 140 -8.64 6.75 -18.31
C GLN A 140 -8.81 5.84 -17.08
N MET A 141 -8.30 6.24 -15.91
CA MET A 141 -8.34 5.45 -14.69
C MET A 141 -9.57 5.81 -13.86
N ALA A 142 -10.30 4.80 -13.37
CA ALA A 142 -11.45 4.99 -12.49
C ALA A 142 -11.10 5.82 -11.24
N LEU A 143 -9.88 5.63 -10.72
CA LEU A 143 -9.31 6.47 -9.69
C LEU A 143 -7.81 6.70 -9.97
N PRO A 144 -7.35 7.96 -10.08
CA PRO A 144 -5.93 8.23 -10.25
C PRO A 144 -5.10 7.66 -9.09
N PRO A 145 -3.90 7.10 -9.32
CA PRO A 145 -3.14 6.37 -8.30
C PRO A 145 -2.86 7.21 -7.07
N CYS A 146 -3.26 6.74 -5.88
CA CYS A 146 -2.92 7.35 -4.61
C CYS A 146 -1.44 7.11 -4.28
N HIS A 147 -0.98 5.87 -4.48
CA HIS A 147 0.41 5.45 -4.32
C HIS A 147 1.14 5.63 -5.67
N CYS A 148 1.83 6.76 -5.83
CA CYS A 148 2.27 7.22 -7.14
C CYS A 148 3.63 6.67 -7.55
N LEU A 149 4.56 6.57 -6.61
CA LEU A 149 5.95 6.23 -6.85
C LEU A 149 6.49 5.49 -5.63
N PHE A 150 7.23 4.41 -5.85
CA PHE A 150 8.03 3.80 -4.81
C PHE A 150 9.44 3.51 -5.28
N GLN A 151 10.39 3.64 -4.35
CA GLN A 151 11.82 3.46 -4.57
C GLN A 151 12.35 2.38 -3.64
N PHE A 152 13.15 1.47 -4.18
CA PHE A 152 13.94 0.54 -3.40
C PHE A 152 15.36 1.05 -3.17
N TYR A 153 15.95 0.60 -2.07
CA TYR A 153 17.31 0.92 -1.66
C TYR A 153 17.93 -0.31 -1.00
N VAL A 154 19.18 -0.62 -1.37
CA VAL A 154 19.93 -1.71 -0.77
C VAL A 154 21.15 -1.13 -0.05
N ALA A 155 21.34 -1.52 1.20
CA ALA A 155 22.56 -1.25 1.96
C ALA A 155 22.77 -2.36 3.00
N ASP A 156 24.03 -2.76 3.21
CA ASP A 156 24.41 -3.78 4.19
C ASP A 156 23.60 -5.08 4.08
N GLY A 157 23.31 -5.51 2.85
CA GLY A 157 22.49 -6.70 2.57
C GLY A 157 20.99 -6.56 2.86
N ARG A 158 20.52 -5.36 3.25
CA ARG A 158 19.13 -5.08 3.58
C ARG A 158 18.42 -4.27 2.51
N LEU A 159 17.20 -4.68 2.14
CA LEU A 159 16.33 -4.02 1.18
C LEU A 159 15.29 -3.13 1.89
N SER A 160 15.33 -1.83 1.63
CA SER A 160 14.31 -0.87 2.08
C SER A 160 13.44 -0.41 0.92
N CYS A 161 12.23 0.04 1.23
CA CYS A 161 11.30 0.62 0.26
C CYS A 161 10.74 1.94 0.77
N GLN A 162 10.78 2.99 -0.05
CA GLN A 162 10.12 4.26 0.21
C GLN A 162 8.94 4.44 -0.75
N LEU A 163 7.75 4.67 -0.21
CA LEU A 163 6.56 5.04 -0.96
C LEU A 163 6.31 6.54 -0.87
N TYR A 164 5.98 7.16 -2.01
CA TYR A 164 5.30 8.46 -2.08
C TYR A 164 3.81 8.26 -2.41
N GLN A 165 2.95 8.59 -1.45
CA GLN A 165 1.50 8.55 -1.58
C GLN A 165 0.95 9.99 -1.62
N ARG A 166 0.45 10.43 -2.79
CA ARG A 166 0.01 11.82 -2.98
C ARG A 166 -1.21 12.21 -2.15
N SER A 167 -2.06 11.24 -1.82
CA SER A 167 -3.36 11.41 -1.17
C SER A 167 -3.63 10.21 -0.28
N ALA A 168 -3.92 10.45 1.00
CA ALA A 168 -4.00 9.40 2.00
C ALA A 168 -5.17 9.64 2.97
N ASP A 169 -6.21 8.82 2.82
CA ASP A 169 -7.19 8.60 3.88
C ASP A 169 -6.49 7.90 5.04
N VAL A 170 -6.21 8.66 6.10
CA VAL A 170 -5.47 8.18 7.26
C VAL A 170 -6.27 7.14 8.05
N PHE A 171 -7.60 7.19 8.03
CA PHE A 171 -8.40 6.25 8.80
C PHE A 171 -8.57 4.92 8.06
N LEU A 172 -9.11 4.91 6.84
CA LEU A 172 -9.40 3.67 6.11
C LEU A 172 -8.20 3.16 5.31
N GLY A 173 -7.60 4.02 4.48
CA GLY A 173 -6.62 3.62 3.47
C GLY A 173 -5.22 3.36 4.01
N VAL A 174 -4.66 4.28 4.79
CA VAL A 174 -3.26 4.19 5.26
C VAL A 174 -2.92 2.87 5.96
N PRO A 175 -3.77 2.30 6.84
CA PRO A 175 -3.54 0.97 7.40
C PRO A 175 -3.30 -0.14 6.36
N PHE A 176 -4.08 -0.14 5.27
CA PHE A 176 -3.95 -1.09 4.16
C PHE A 176 -2.65 -0.82 3.39
N ASN A 177 -2.37 0.45 3.10
CA ASN A 177 -1.19 0.85 2.34
C ASN A 177 0.13 0.50 3.06
N ILE A 178 0.20 0.69 4.38
CA ILE A 178 1.38 0.31 5.18
C ILE A 178 1.64 -1.19 5.06
N ALA A 179 0.60 -2.01 5.27
CA ALA A 179 0.73 -3.45 5.24
C ALA A 179 1.06 -3.97 3.83
N SER A 180 0.43 -3.43 2.79
CA SER A 180 0.67 -3.82 1.39
C SER A 180 2.13 -3.57 0.97
N TYR A 181 2.66 -2.37 1.24
CA TYR A 181 4.05 -2.06 0.85
C TYR A 181 5.10 -2.69 1.76
N ALA A 182 4.81 -2.88 3.05
CA ALA A 182 5.65 -3.71 3.90
C ALA A 182 5.73 -5.15 3.36
N LEU A 183 4.58 -5.72 2.95
CA LEU A 183 4.52 -7.07 2.38
C LEU A 183 5.29 -7.16 1.07
N LEU A 184 5.09 -6.21 0.16
CA LEU A 184 5.87 -6.11 -1.09
C LEU A 184 7.37 -6.04 -0.81
N THR A 185 7.79 -5.29 0.22
CA THR A 185 9.20 -5.20 0.60
C THR A 185 9.75 -6.54 1.06
N LEU A 186 9.00 -7.29 1.88
CA LEU A 186 9.37 -8.65 2.29
C LEU A 186 9.49 -9.60 1.08
N MET A 187 8.52 -9.56 0.17
CA MET A 187 8.49 -10.41 -1.03
C MET A 187 9.68 -10.13 -1.95
N VAL A 188 9.97 -8.85 -2.23
CA VAL A 188 11.10 -8.45 -3.08
C VAL A 188 12.42 -8.83 -2.41
N ALA A 189 12.56 -8.62 -1.09
CA ALA A 189 13.75 -9.02 -0.35
C ALA A 189 14.01 -10.53 -0.49
N GLN A 190 12.98 -11.37 -0.30
CA GLN A 190 13.09 -12.82 -0.45
C GLN A 190 13.57 -13.25 -1.84
N VAL A 191 12.91 -12.78 -2.90
CA VAL A 191 13.22 -13.23 -4.28
C VAL A 191 14.50 -12.61 -4.86
N THR A 192 15.11 -11.68 -4.12
CA THR A 192 16.42 -11.09 -4.41
C THR A 192 17.50 -11.50 -3.41
N ALA A 193 17.19 -12.42 -2.48
CA ALA A 193 18.10 -12.92 -1.45
C ALA A 193 18.70 -11.82 -0.55
N LEU A 194 17.89 -10.82 -0.20
CA LEU A 194 18.22 -9.74 0.72
C LEU A 194 17.40 -9.86 2.00
N GLU A 195 17.88 -9.23 3.07
CA GLU A 195 17.13 -9.10 4.31
C GLU A 195 16.17 -7.90 4.27
N PRO A 196 15.00 -7.96 4.94
CA PRO A 196 14.15 -6.77 5.08
C PRO A 196 14.81 -5.63 5.86
N GLY A 197 14.80 -4.45 5.25
CA GLY A 197 15.23 -3.17 5.82
C GLY A 197 14.08 -2.39 6.45
N GLU A 198 13.88 -1.17 5.98
CA GLU A 198 12.77 -0.31 6.40
C GLU A 198 11.72 -0.14 5.31
N PHE A 199 10.45 -0.01 5.73
CA PHE A 199 9.43 0.64 4.91
C PHE A 199 9.29 2.10 5.34
N ILE A 200 9.46 3.03 4.39
CA ILE A 200 9.33 4.47 4.58
C ILE A 200 8.09 4.96 3.83
N HIS A 201 7.14 5.56 4.54
CA HIS A 201 5.89 6.00 3.96
C HIS A 201 5.82 7.53 3.97
N THR A 202 5.88 8.13 2.78
CA THR A 202 5.84 9.58 2.57
C THR A 202 4.49 9.99 2.01
N PHE A 203 3.92 11.07 2.54
CA PHE A 203 2.60 11.56 2.17
C PHE A 203 2.66 12.95 1.53
N GLY A 204 1.84 13.16 0.51
CA GLY A 204 1.38 14.47 0.06
C GLY A 204 0.28 14.97 1.00
N ASP A 205 -0.98 14.95 0.54
CA ASP A 205 -2.15 15.27 1.34
C ASP A 205 -2.54 14.07 2.23
N ALA A 206 -2.26 14.17 3.53
CA ALA A 206 -2.69 13.21 4.54
C ALA A 206 -3.89 13.76 5.29
N HIS A 207 -5.03 13.08 5.22
CA HIS A 207 -6.29 13.60 5.71
C HIS A 207 -7.14 12.60 6.49
N LEU A 208 -8.00 13.16 7.34
CA LEU A 208 -9.10 12.48 8.02
C LEU A 208 -10.41 13.05 7.51
N TYR A 209 -11.31 12.19 7.06
CA TYR A 209 -12.67 12.60 6.71
C TYR A 209 -13.43 13.05 7.96
N SER A 210 -14.25 14.08 7.79
CA SER A 210 -15.06 14.66 8.87
C SER A 210 -16.01 13.64 9.52
N ASN A 211 -16.52 12.68 8.73
CA ASN A 211 -17.40 11.60 9.18
C ASN A 211 -16.66 10.41 9.84
N HIS A 212 -15.34 10.49 10.01
CA HIS A 212 -14.53 9.47 10.70
C HIS A 212 -14.00 9.93 12.06
N LEU A 213 -14.31 11.15 12.51
CA LEU A 213 -13.68 11.74 13.69
C LEU A 213 -13.98 10.98 14.99
N ASP A 214 -15.20 10.47 15.17
CA ASP A 214 -15.55 9.68 16.36
C ASP A 214 -14.77 8.34 16.40
N GLN A 215 -14.61 7.70 15.24
CA GLN A 215 -13.83 6.48 15.08
C GLN A 215 -12.34 6.73 15.34
N VAL A 216 -11.83 7.89 14.91
CA VAL A 216 -10.47 8.34 15.19
C VAL A 216 -10.26 8.50 16.69
N GLU A 217 -11.17 9.21 17.39
CA GLU A 217 -11.08 9.38 18.84
C GLU A 217 -11.05 8.05 19.58
N LEU A 218 -11.95 7.13 19.21
CA LEU A 218 -11.98 5.78 19.78
C LEU A 218 -10.65 5.04 19.54
N GLN A 219 -10.10 5.11 18.33
CA GLN A 219 -8.85 4.42 18.01
C GLN A 219 -7.65 5.02 18.75
N LEU A 220 -7.63 6.34 18.95
CA LEU A 220 -6.55 7.05 19.64
C LEU A 220 -6.47 6.77 21.14
N GLN A 221 -7.56 6.31 21.75
CA GLN A 221 -7.61 5.87 23.15
C GLN A 221 -7.03 4.46 23.37
N ARG A 222 -6.86 3.66 22.31
CA ARG A 222 -6.38 2.28 22.40
C ARG A 222 -4.86 2.22 22.45
N THR A 223 -4.34 1.41 23.37
CA THR A 223 -2.91 1.11 23.45
C THR A 223 -2.53 0.08 22.38
N PRO A 224 -1.51 0.33 21.53
CA PRO A 224 -1.04 -0.67 20.57
C PRO A 224 -0.56 -1.96 21.25
N TYR A 225 -0.82 -3.11 20.61
CA TYR A 225 -0.22 -4.39 20.99
C TYR A 225 1.14 -4.56 20.29
N ALA A 226 1.84 -5.65 20.61
CA ALA A 226 3.05 -6.05 19.92
C ALA A 226 2.79 -6.23 18.41
N LEU A 227 3.80 -5.98 17.58
CA LEU A 227 3.68 -6.20 16.15
C LEU A 227 3.64 -7.71 15.86
N PRO A 228 2.77 -8.16 14.94
CA PRO A 228 2.80 -9.55 14.47
C PRO A 228 4.05 -9.84 13.65
N GLN A 229 4.25 -11.11 13.30
CA GLN A 229 5.28 -11.55 12.37
C GLN A 229 4.64 -12.07 11.08
N MET A 230 5.15 -11.61 9.93
CA MET A 230 4.75 -12.14 8.62
C MET A 230 5.81 -13.13 8.16
N VAL A 231 5.42 -14.39 8.00
CA VAL A 231 6.28 -15.45 7.47
C VAL A 231 5.86 -15.76 6.05
N LEU A 232 6.81 -15.67 5.12
CA LEU A 232 6.61 -16.01 3.71
C LEU A 232 7.02 -17.45 3.45
N ASN A 233 6.35 -18.12 2.51
CA ASN A 233 6.77 -19.44 2.04
C ASN A 233 8.17 -19.34 1.40
N PRO A 234 9.21 -20.00 1.98
CA PRO A 234 10.57 -19.88 1.49
C PRO A 234 10.79 -20.54 0.12
N ASP A 235 9.88 -21.41 -0.34
CA ASP A 235 10.02 -22.12 -1.61
C ASP A 235 9.69 -21.24 -2.82
N VAL A 236 8.98 -20.12 -2.62
CA VAL A 236 8.66 -19.18 -3.70
C VAL A 236 9.89 -18.36 -4.08
N LYS A 237 10.33 -18.48 -5.33
CA LYS A 237 11.56 -17.82 -5.86
C LYS A 237 11.29 -16.69 -6.86
N SER A 238 10.05 -16.51 -7.28
CA SER A 238 9.62 -15.45 -8.20
C SER A 238 8.61 -14.54 -7.50
N LEU A 239 8.70 -13.24 -7.74
CA LEU A 239 7.73 -12.27 -7.19
C LEU A 239 6.30 -12.55 -7.66
N PHE A 240 6.16 -13.14 -8.84
CA PHE A 240 4.89 -13.34 -9.52
C PHE A 240 4.27 -14.72 -9.26
N ASP A 241 4.95 -15.60 -8.52
CA ASP A 241 4.48 -16.96 -8.24
C ASP A 241 3.81 -17.09 -6.87
N PHE A 242 3.86 -16.04 -6.04
CA PHE A 242 3.21 -16.01 -4.73
C PHE A 242 1.69 -16.19 -4.84
N ARG A 243 1.15 -16.98 -3.92
CA ARG A 243 -0.28 -17.23 -3.73
C ARG A 243 -0.69 -16.86 -2.32
N PHE A 244 -2.00 -16.78 -2.07
CA PHE A 244 -2.52 -16.38 -0.76
C PHE A 244 -2.02 -17.28 0.38
N GLU A 245 -1.84 -18.57 0.10
CA GLU A 245 -1.41 -19.58 1.07
C GLU A 245 0.08 -19.45 1.45
N ASP A 246 0.86 -18.66 0.71
CA ASP A 246 2.28 -18.44 0.96
C ASP A 246 2.55 -17.39 2.06
N PHE A 247 1.50 -16.87 2.68
CA PHE A 247 1.57 -15.82 3.70
C PHE A 247 0.99 -16.31 5.03
N ASP A 248 1.85 -16.40 6.06
CA ASP A 248 1.48 -16.82 7.40
C ASP A 248 1.70 -15.68 8.40
N LEU A 249 0.61 -15.09 8.89
CA LEU A 249 0.65 -14.01 9.89
C LEU A 249 0.54 -14.61 11.30
N ARG A 250 1.61 -14.49 12.08
CA ARG A 250 1.72 -15.02 13.44
C ARG A 250 1.56 -13.91 14.49
N ASP A 251 1.03 -14.30 15.64
CA ASP A 251 0.93 -13.47 16.85
C ASP A 251 0.19 -12.14 16.67
N TYR A 252 -0.79 -12.11 15.74
CA TYR A 252 -1.58 -10.92 15.49
C TYR A 252 -2.70 -10.74 16.51
N HIS A 253 -2.37 -10.04 17.59
CA HIS A 253 -3.35 -9.52 18.54
C HIS A 253 -3.83 -8.14 18.09
N TYR A 254 -5.15 -7.93 18.11
CA TYR A 254 -5.77 -6.69 17.69
C TYR A 254 -6.94 -6.29 18.59
N HIS A 255 -7.19 -4.99 18.65
CA HIS A 255 -8.42 -4.44 19.22
C HIS A 255 -9.61 -4.64 18.27
N PRO A 256 -10.86 -4.65 18.79
CA PRO A 256 -12.06 -4.86 17.98
C PRO A 256 -12.14 -3.96 16.74
N HIS A 257 -12.78 -4.45 15.68
CA HIS A 257 -13.00 -3.68 14.46
C HIS A 257 -13.70 -2.34 14.75
N ILE A 258 -13.36 -1.30 13.97
CA ILE A 258 -14.02 0.00 14.02
C ILE A 258 -14.59 0.26 12.63
N LYS A 259 -15.92 0.27 12.52
CA LYS A 259 -16.62 0.49 11.26
C LYS A 259 -16.64 1.99 10.91
N ALA A 260 -16.30 2.32 9.68
CA ALA A 260 -16.48 3.66 9.13
C ALA A 260 -16.95 3.57 7.66
N PRO A 261 -17.81 4.49 7.20
CA PRO A 261 -18.26 4.53 5.80
C PRO A 261 -17.14 5.02 4.88
N VAL A 262 -17.06 4.49 3.66
CA VAL A 262 -16.18 5.03 2.61
C VAL A 262 -16.76 6.36 2.13
N ALA A 263 -15.90 7.36 1.91
CA ALA A 263 -16.29 8.61 1.26
C ALA A 263 -16.15 8.44 -0.26
N VAL A 264 -17.26 8.57 -0.99
CA VAL A 264 -17.34 8.37 -2.45
C VAL A 264 -17.43 9.70 -3.19
#